data_AF-A0A662P9P1-F1
#
_entry.id   AF-A0A662P9P1-F1
#
_cell.length_a   1.000
_cell.length_b   1.000
_cell.length_c   1.000
_cell.angle_alpha   90.00
_cell.angle_beta   90.00
_cell.angle_gamma   90.00
#
_symmetry.space_group_name_H-M   'P 1'
#
loop_
_entity.id
_entity.type
_entity.pdbx_description
1 polymer ?
#
loop_
_entity_poly.entity_id
_entity_poly.type
_entity_poly.pdbx_seq_one_letter_code
_entity_poly.pdbx_strand_id
1 'polypeptide(L)'
;MKKKVIILLAMLLFSGIYAQEKVITVKYYFVEGCPYCEVVKSIIDEIEKDYPNIEVERMNVYKSSVWMNEFLSYDFWKVPAIVINEKAKFQGDEEITEETMRRTIDDYLSSYNKGSSFFERGKSYYEKKEYKKAKIYLEEAKNLFENGNFDTNSTEDMLEDCNSCIEAYDL
;
A
#
# COMPACT_ATOMS: atom_id res chain seq x y z
N MET A 1 -17.77 42.37 17.28
CA MET A 1 -16.52 41.87 16.65
C MET A 1 -16.04 40.54 17.24
N LYS A 2 -16.04 40.34 18.57
CA LYS A 2 -15.58 39.10 19.22
C LYS A 2 -16.31 37.81 18.79
N LYS A 3 -17.63 37.85 18.55
CA LYS A 3 -18.42 36.68 18.12
C LYS A 3 -18.11 36.19 16.69
N LYS A 4 -17.72 37.08 15.77
CA LYS A 4 -17.34 36.71 14.39
C LYS A 4 -15.96 36.03 14.32
N VAL A 5 -15.05 36.42 15.22
CA VAL A 5 -13.71 35.81 15.34
C VAL A 5 -13.80 34.38 15.87
N ILE A 6 -14.70 34.10 16.81
CA ILE A 6 -14.90 32.74 17.36
C ILE A 6 -15.46 31.78 16.31
N ILE A 7 -16.36 32.24 15.43
CA ILE A 7 -16.93 31.43 14.35
C ILE A 7 -15.89 31.11 13.27
N LEU A 8 -15.02 32.07 12.93
CA LEU A 8 -13.89 31.86 12.00
C LEU A 8 -12.84 30.89 12.57
N LEU A 9 -12.59 30.94 13.88
CA LEU A 9 -11.64 30.04 14.55
C LEU A 9 -12.15 28.59 14.60
N ALA A 10 -13.48 28.39 14.74
CA ALA A 10 -14.09 27.06 14.79
C ALA A 10 -14.13 26.36 13.42
N MET A 11 -14.23 27.10 12.30
CA MET A 11 -14.19 26.52 10.95
C MET A 11 -12.79 26.02 10.55
N LEU A 12 -11.72 26.64 11.05
CA LEU A 12 -10.33 26.21 10.79
C LEU A 12 -9.97 24.90 11.52
N LEU A 13 -10.74 24.51 12.55
CA LEU A 13 -10.53 23.26 13.29
C LEU A 13 -11.23 22.06 12.64
N PHE A 14 -12.15 22.29 11.69
CA PHE A 14 -12.87 21.23 10.97
C PHE A 14 -12.31 20.96 9.56
N SER A 15 -11.36 21.74 9.07
CA SER A 15 -10.55 21.37 7.90
C SER A 15 -9.47 20.36 8.30
N GLY A 16 -9.89 19.25 8.93
CA GLY A 16 -9.09 18.05 8.93
C GLY A 16 -8.96 17.64 7.47
N ILE A 17 -7.82 17.95 6.86
CA ILE A 17 -7.39 17.30 5.64
C ILE A 17 -7.24 15.84 6.07
N TYR A 18 -8.25 15.03 5.78
CA TYR A 18 -8.12 13.59 5.89
C TYR A 18 -7.06 13.21 4.86
N ALA A 19 -5.81 13.10 5.30
CA ALA A 19 -4.81 12.38 4.54
C ALA A 19 -5.41 10.98 4.38
N GLN A 20 -5.74 10.61 3.14
CA GLN A 20 -6.21 9.26 2.85
C GLN A 20 -5.04 8.33 3.15
N GLU A 21 -5.05 7.71 4.33
CA GLU A 21 -4.02 6.76 4.72
C GLU A 21 -4.02 5.60 3.73
N LYS A 22 -2.82 5.19 3.31
CA LYS A 22 -2.69 4.13 2.33
C LYS A 22 -3.11 2.81 2.93
N VAL A 23 -4.10 2.16 2.31
CA VAL A 23 -4.57 0.83 2.72
C VAL A 23 -3.56 -0.24 2.33
N ILE A 24 -3.23 -1.13 3.28
CA ILE A 24 -2.46 -2.37 3.07
C ILE A 24 -3.43 -3.54 3.12
N THR A 25 -3.45 -4.37 2.09
CA THR A 25 -4.30 -5.57 2.05
C THR A 25 -3.55 -6.78 2.58
N VAL A 26 -4.21 -7.57 3.41
CA VAL A 26 -3.67 -8.82 3.97
C VAL A 26 -4.66 -9.94 3.68
N LYS A 27 -4.24 -10.92 2.90
CA LYS A 27 -5.00 -12.12 2.62
C LYS A 27 -4.50 -13.26 3.50
N TYR A 28 -5.34 -13.75 4.40
CA TYR A 28 -5.03 -14.83 5.31
C TYR A 28 -5.77 -16.11 4.93
N TYR A 29 -5.02 -17.14 4.54
CA TYR A 29 -5.53 -18.44 4.15
C TYR A 29 -5.39 -19.45 5.28
N PHE A 30 -6.50 -20.10 5.63
CA PHE A 30 -6.57 -21.00 6.77
C PHE A 30 -7.53 -22.17 6.55
N VAL A 31 -7.58 -23.09 7.53
CA VAL A 31 -8.62 -24.10 7.67
C VAL A 31 -9.10 -24.14 9.12
N GLU A 32 -10.37 -24.47 9.34
CA GLU A 32 -10.91 -24.63 10.70
C GLU A 32 -10.27 -25.82 11.42
N GLY A 33 -9.98 -25.64 12.72
CA GLY A 33 -9.38 -26.68 13.55
C GLY A 33 -7.87 -26.86 13.39
N CYS A 34 -7.21 -26.01 12.59
CA CYS A 34 -5.75 -25.99 12.44
C CYS A 34 -5.10 -25.20 13.60
N PRO A 35 -4.28 -25.84 14.48
CA PRO A 35 -3.69 -25.16 15.63
C PRO A 35 -2.74 -24.02 15.25
N TYR A 36 -1.93 -24.23 14.21
CA TYR A 36 -1.00 -23.22 13.68
C TYR A 36 -1.74 -22.00 13.11
N CYS A 37 -2.92 -22.23 12.56
CA CYS A 37 -3.77 -21.18 12.03
C CYS A 37 -4.29 -20.29 13.16
N GLU A 38 -4.69 -20.85 14.31
CA GLU A 38 -5.13 -20.04 15.48
C GLU A 38 -4.00 -19.17 16.06
N VAL A 39 -2.75 -19.64 16.00
CA VAL A 39 -1.58 -18.82 16.37
C VAL A 39 -1.46 -17.61 15.44
N VAL A 40 -1.47 -17.84 14.13
CA VAL A 40 -1.38 -16.75 13.13
C VAL A 40 -2.58 -15.80 13.20
N LYS A 41 -3.78 -16.31 13.47
CA LYS A 41 -4.96 -15.48 13.68
C LYS A 41 -4.78 -14.51 14.84
N SER A 42 -4.21 -14.97 15.95
CA SER A 42 -3.93 -14.10 17.11
C SER A 42 -2.91 -13.00 16.77
N ILE A 43 -1.92 -13.31 15.94
CA ILE A 43 -0.97 -12.32 15.42
C ILE A 43 -1.70 -11.27 14.57
N ILE A 44 -2.52 -11.70 13.61
CA ILE A 44 -3.29 -10.82 12.74
C ILE A 44 -4.21 -9.89 13.55
N ASP A 45 -4.87 -10.42 14.58
CA ASP A 45 -5.79 -9.64 15.41
C ASP A 45 -5.05 -8.50 16.15
N GLU A 46 -3.81 -8.70 16.61
CA GLU A 46 -2.98 -7.61 17.17
C GLU A 46 -2.49 -6.64 16.07
N ILE A 47 -2.17 -7.13 14.88
CA ILE A 47 -1.78 -6.29 13.74
C ILE A 47 -2.92 -5.36 13.31
N GLU A 48 -4.17 -5.83 13.23
CA GLU A 48 -5.35 -4.98 12.92
C GLU A 48 -5.60 -3.88 13.94
N LYS A 49 -5.26 -4.14 15.20
CA LYS A 49 -5.41 -3.15 16.27
C LYS A 49 -4.36 -2.04 16.18
N ASP A 50 -3.14 -2.38 15.78
CA ASP A 50 -2.03 -1.44 15.74
C ASP A 50 -1.93 -0.66 14.42
N TYR A 51 -2.46 -1.22 13.33
CA TYR A 51 -2.44 -0.61 12.00
C TYR A 51 -3.87 -0.35 11.50
N PRO A 52 -4.43 0.86 11.72
CA PRO A 52 -5.82 1.17 11.37
C PRO A 52 -6.09 1.20 9.85
N ASN A 53 -5.03 1.21 9.05
CA ASN A 53 -5.04 1.27 7.60
C ASN A 53 -4.78 -0.10 6.94
N ILE A 54 -5.03 -1.20 7.65
CA ILE A 54 -4.99 -2.54 7.05
C ILE A 54 -6.38 -3.08 6.82
N GLU A 55 -6.54 -3.84 5.75
CA GLU A 55 -7.75 -4.58 5.43
C GLU A 55 -7.40 -6.06 5.33
N VAL A 56 -7.99 -6.89 6.20
CA VAL A 56 -7.68 -8.31 6.26
C VAL A 56 -8.82 -9.16 5.71
N GLU A 57 -8.53 -9.91 4.65
CA GLU A 57 -9.41 -10.92 4.08
C GLU A 57 -9.06 -12.30 4.64
N ARG A 58 -10.02 -12.93 5.33
CA ARG A 58 -9.82 -14.24 5.98
C ARG A 58 -10.52 -15.33 5.16
N MET A 59 -9.75 -16.23 4.55
CA MET A 59 -10.21 -17.21 3.57
C MET A 59 -9.99 -18.64 4.05
N ASN A 60 -11.08 -19.35 4.35
CA ASN A 60 -11.01 -20.78 4.63
C ASN A 60 -10.93 -21.57 3.32
N VAL A 61 -9.75 -22.07 2.96
CA VAL A 61 -9.49 -22.65 1.63
C VAL A 61 -10.39 -23.85 1.28
N TYR A 62 -10.95 -24.55 2.26
CA TYR A 62 -11.88 -25.66 2.00
C TYR A 62 -13.34 -25.26 1.85
N LYS A 63 -13.71 -24.02 2.15
CA LYS A 63 -15.10 -23.52 1.98
C LYS A 63 -15.39 -22.99 0.58
N SER A 64 -14.37 -22.74 -0.23
CA SER A 64 -14.52 -22.13 -1.56
C SER A 64 -13.45 -22.61 -2.52
N SER A 65 -13.87 -23.13 -3.67
CA SER A 65 -12.93 -23.45 -4.76
C SER A 65 -12.24 -22.20 -5.32
N VAL A 66 -12.87 -21.02 -5.23
CA VAL A 66 -12.25 -19.74 -5.62
C VAL A 66 -11.03 -19.47 -4.75
N TRP A 67 -11.20 -19.57 -3.43
CA TRP A 67 -10.10 -19.33 -2.47
C TRP A 67 -9.03 -20.41 -2.52
N MET A 68 -9.41 -21.67 -2.76
CA MET A 68 -8.44 -22.74 -3.00
C MET A 68 -7.62 -22.46 -4.27
N ASN A 69 -8.25 -22.06 -5.36
CA ASN A 69 -7.55 -21.77 -6.62
C ASN A 69 -6.61 -20.57 -6.45
N GLU A 70 -7.05 -19.53 -5.74
CA GLU A 70 -6.22 -18.36 -5.45
C GLU A 70 -5.03 -18.73 -4.57
N PHE A 71 -5.25 -19.48 -3.48
CA PHE A 71 -4.20 -20.04 -2.63
C PHE A 71 -3.15 -20.81 -3.45
N LEU A 72 -3.59 -21.73 -4.32
CA LEU A 72 -2.71 -22.50 -5.19
C LEU A 72 -1.98 -21.62 -6.22
N SER A 73 -2.59 -20.53 -6.69
CA SER A 73 -1.97 -19.61 -7.66
C SER A 73 -0.76 -18.86 -7.10
N TYR A 74 -0.64 -18.76 -5.78
CA TYR A 74 0.53 -18.23 -5.10
C TYR A 74 1.61 -19.28 -4.82
N ASP A 75 1.45 -20.51 -5.33
CA ASP A 75 2.29 -21.69 -5.10
C ASP A 75 2.26 -22.20 -3.65
N PHE A 76 1.20 -21.86 -2.90
CA PHE A 76 1.03 -22.36 -1.55
C PHE A 76 0.57 -23.83 -1.56
N TRP A 77 1.16 -24.64 -0.68
CA TRP A 77 0.80 -26.05 -0.50
C TRP A 77 0.42 -26.43 0.94
N LYS A 78 0.58 -25.51 1.92
CA LYS A 78 0.15 -25.68 3.32
C LYS A 78 -0.45 -24.40 3.92
N VAL A 79 -1.29 -24.55 4.92
CA VAL A 79 -1.82 -23.46 5.75
C VAL A 79 -1.13 -23.44 7.12
N PRO A 80 -1.08 -22.30 7.83
CA PRO A 80 -1.55 -20.97 7.40
C PRO A 80 -0.69 -20.38 6.27
N ALA A 81 -1.27 -19.50 5.46
CA ALA A 81 -0.53 -18.70 4.49
C ALA A 81 -1.03 -17.25 4.50
N ILE A 82 -0.14 -16.30 4.22
CA ILE A 82 -0.45 -14.88 4.14
C ILE A 82 0.09 -14.29 2.84
N VAL A 83 -0.70 -13.42 2.23
CA VAL A 83 -0.24 -12.49 1.17
C VAL A 83 -0.47 -11.06 1.63
N ILE A 84 0.53 -10.19 1.49
CA ILE A 84 0.41 -8.76 1.79
C ILE A 84 0.59 -7.97 0.48
N ASN A 85 -0.38 -7.09 0.16
CA ASN A 85 -0.47 -6.32 -1.08
C ASN A 85 -0.23 -7.18 -2.35
N GLU A 86 -0.77 -8.39 -2.41
CA GLU A 86 -0.59 -9.31 -3.54
C GLU A 86 0.89 -9.70 -3.86
N LYS A 87 1.85 -9.30 -3.03
CA LYS A 87 3.28 -9.36 -3.37
C LYS A 87 4.11 -10.13 -2.36
N ALA A 88 4.09 -9.74 -1.09
CA ALA A 88 4.79 -10.51 -0.06
C ALA A 88 3.98 -11.77 0.24
N LYS A 89 4.66 -12.93 0.30
CA LYS A 89 4.06 -14.25 0.47
C LYS A 89 4.75 -14.97 1.62
N PHE A 90 3.97 -15.49 2.56
CA PHE A 90 4.45 -16.23 3.72
C PHE A 90 3.63 -17.49 3.90
N GLN A 91 4.28 -18.58 4.30
CA GLN A 91 3.61 -19.86 4.51
C GLN A 91 4.17 -20.62 5.71
N GLY A 92 3.25 -21.11 6.55
CA GLY A 92 3.59 -21.76 7.81
C GLY A 92 3.80 -20.76 8.94
N ASP A 93 3.57 -21.21 10.17
CA ASP A 93 3.74 -20.41 11.38
C ASP A 93 5.20 -20.08 11.69
N GLU A 94 6.15 -20.76 11.05
CA GLU A 94 7.58 -20.45 11.15
C GLU A 94 7.97 -19.17 10.38
N GLU A 95 7.29 -18.87 9.27
CA GLU A 95 7.52 -17.65 8.48
C GLU A 95 6.61 -16.50 8.92
N ILE A 96 5.39 -16.84 9.34
CA ILE A 96 4.35 -15.90 9.74
C ILE A 96 4.51 -15.58 11.22
N THR A 97 5.37 -14.61 11.53
CA THR A 97 5.57 -14.09 12.88
C THR A 97 5.07 -12.64 12.97
N GLU A 98 4.83 -12.17 14.19
CA GLU A 98 4.46 -10.77 14.40
C GLU A 98 5.54 -9.82 13.87
N GLU A 99 6.81 -10.14 14.09
CA GLU A 99 7.94 -9.34 13.61
C GLU A 99 7.96 -9.26 12.08
N THR A 100 7.82 -10.39 11.38
CA THR A 100 7.87 -10.41 9.90
C THR A 100 6.70 -9.65 9.30
N MET A 101 5.49 -9.80 9.89
CA MET A 101 4.30 -9.05 9.50
C MET A 101 4.48 -7.54 9.68
N ARG A 102 4.86 -7.08 10.89
CA ARG A 102 5.08 -5.65 11.17
C ARG A 102 6.13 -5.04 10.26
N ARG A 103 7.28 -5.70 10.14
CA ARG A 103 8.39 -5.24 9.30
C ARG A 103 7.95 -5.08 7.84
N THR A 104 7.18 -6.02 7.31
CA THR A 104 6.70 -5.95 5.92
C THR A 104 5.72 -4.80 5.71
N ILE A 105 4.78 -4.63 6.63
CA ILE A 105 3.82 -3.51 6.60
C ILE A 105 4.56 -2.17 6.69
N ASP A 106 5.50 -2.04 7.64
CA ASP A 106 6.29 -0.82 7.83
C ASP A 106 7.14 -0.49 6.60
N ASP A 107 7.78 -1.49 5.98
CA ASP A 107 8.57 -1.34 4.76
C ASP A 107 7.69 -0.84 3.59
N TYR A 108 6.47 -1.36 3.46
CA TYR A 108 5.51 -0.91 2.45
C TYR A 108 5.01 0.51 2.70
N LEU A 109 4.65 0.87 3.94
CA LEU A 109 4.25 2.23 4.27
C LEU A 109 5.40 3.23 4.08
N SER A 110 6.61 2.86 4.48
CA SER A 110 7.82 3.65 4.25
C SER A 110 8.09 3.89 2.76
N SER A 111 7.96 2.84 1.94
CA SER A 111 8.12 2.93 0.48
C SER A 111 7.05 3.82 -0.15
N TYR A 112 5.79 3.67 0.27
CA TYR A 112 4.69 4.52 -0.20
C TYR A 112 4.92 5.99 0.15
N ASN A 113 5.31 6.29 1.39
CA ASN A 113 5.54 7.66 1.85
C ASN A 113 6.69 8.32 1.08
N LYS A 114 7.78 7.58 0.84
CA LYS A 114 8.88 8.06 0.00
C LYS A 114 8.42 8.27 -1.44
N GLY A 115 7.72 7.30 -2.03
CA GLY A 115 7.20 7.37 -3.39
C GLY A 115 6.28 8.57 -3.59
N SER A 116 5.39 8.82 -2.62
CA SER A 116 4.50 9.99 -2.61
C SER A 116 5.27 11.30 -2.56
N SER A 117 6.34 11.38 -1.77
CA SER A 117 7.21 12.56 -1.73
C SER A 117 7.94 12.81 -3.07
N PHE A 118 8.42 11.74 -3.72
CA PHE A 118 9.00 11.83 -5.07
C PHE A 118 7.96 12.25 -6.10
N PHE A 119 6.75 11.68 -6.04
CA PHE A 119 5.65 12.01 -6.94
C PHE A 119 5.28 13.50 -6.87
N GLU A 120 5.07 14.04 -5.67
CA GLU A 120 4.75 15.47 -5.49
C GLU A 120 5.85 16.40 -6.01
N ARG A 121 7.12 16.02 -5.85
CA ARG A 121 8.25 16.76 -6.43
C ARG A 121 8.26 16.69 -7.95
N GLY A 122 8.06 15.49 -8.51
CA GLY A 122 7.96 15.26 -9.94
C GLY A 122 6.85 16.10 -10.56
N LYS A 123 5.67 16.08 -9.94
CA LYS A 123 4.52 16.91 -10.31
C LYS A 123 4.83 18.41 -10.28
N SER A 124 5.49 18.90 -9.25
CA SER A 124 5.87 20.33 -9.20
C SER A 124 6.81 20.74 -10.34
N TYR A 125 7.77 19.89 -10.72
CA TYR A 125 8.63 20.16 -11.88
C TYR A 125 7.86 20.04 -13.21
N TYR A 126 6.95 19.08 -13.31
CA TYR A 126 6.07 18.92 -14.47
C TYR A 126 5.24 20.18 -14.71
N GLU A 127 4.60 20.72 -13.66
CA GLU A 127 3.80 21.97 -13.74
C GLU A 127 4.63 23.19 -14.18
N LYS A 128 5.94 23.19 -13.87
CA LYS A 128 6.90 24.22 -14.33
C LYS A 128 7.47 23.96 -15.71
N LYS A 129 7.06 22.88 -16.38
CA LYS A 129 7.57 22.41 -17.67
C LYS A 129 9.05 22.03 -17.65
N GLU A 130 9.58 21.70 -16.46
CA GLU A 130 10.95 21.22 -16.29
C GLU A 130 11.00 19.69 -16.49
N TYR A 131 10.58 19.21 -17.67
CA TYR A 131 10.26 17.80 -17.92
C TYR A 131 11.40 16.82 -17.65
N LYS A 132 12.65 17.20 -17.96
CA LYS A 132 13.83 16.35 -17.66
C LYS A 132 14.00 16.11 -16.15
N LYS A 133 13.71 17.11 -15.31
CA LYS A 133 13.73 16.95 -13.85
C LYS A 133 12.50 16.20 -13.37
N ALA A 134 11.32 16.54 -13.89
CA ALA A 134 10.07 15.87 -13.55
C ALA A 134 10.19 14.36 -13.73
N LYS A 135 10.70 13.92 -14.90
CA LYS A 135 10.94 12.52 -15.23
C LYS A 135 11.76 11.78 -14.17
N ILE A 136 12.90 12.33 -13.74
CA ILE A 136 13.76 11.70 -12.71
C ILE A 136 12.98 11.42 -11.42
N TYR A 137 12.23 12.40 -10.92
CA TYR A 137 11.45 12.21 -9.68
C TYR A 137 10.27 11.24 -9.87
N LEU A 138 9.61 11.27 -11.03
CA LEU A 138 8.49 10.38 -11.32
C LEU A 138 8.95 8.93 -11.52
N GLU A 139 10.14 8.69 -12.10
CA GLU A 139 10.73 7.34 -12.22
C GLU A 139 11.01 6.73 -10.84
N GLU A 140 11.56 7.51 -9.91
CA GLU A 140 11.79 7.08 -8.52
C GLU A 140 10.48 6.81 -7.78
N ALA A 141 9.47 7.66 -7.97
CA ALA A 141 8.14 7.45 -7.40
C ALA A 141 7.53 6.13 -7.89
N LYS A 142 7.60 5.86 -9.20
CA LYS A 142 7.10 4.64 -9.82
C LYS A 142 7.76 3.39 -9.21
N ASN A 143 9.09 3.37 -9.14
CA ASN A 143 9.84 2.24 -8.57
C ASN A 143 9.40 1.95 -7.12
N LEU A 144 9.26 2.99 -6.30
CA LEU A 144 8.83 2.85 -4.90
C LEU A 144 7.39 2.34 -4.77
N PHE A 145 6.50 2.74 -5.68
CA PHE A 145 5.12 2.25 -5.71
C PHE A 145 5.04 0.79 -6.18
N GLU A 146 5.75 0.42 -7.24
CA GLU A 146 5.85 -0.97 -7.72
C GLU A 146 6.42 -1.90 -6.64
N ASN A 147 7.34 -1.41 -5.81
CA ASN A 147 7.93 -2.18 -4.71
C ASN A 147 6.89 -2.67 -3.70
N GLY A 148 5.84 -1.89 -3.42
CA GLY A 148 4.74 -2.28 -2.53
C GLY A 148 3.47 -2.74 -3.23
N ASN A 149 3.51 -2.94 -4.55
CA ASN A 149 2.34 -3.20 -5.41
C ASN A 149 1.23 -2.14 -5.21
N PHE A 150 1.64 -0.87 -5.21
CA PHE A 150 0.74 0.27 -5.14
C PHE A 150 0.35 0.74 -6.55
N ASP A 151 -0.77 1.46 -6.66
CA ASP A 151 -1.23 2.03 -7.94
C ASP A 151 -0.20 3.01 -8.50
N THR A 152 0.19 2.80 -9.76
CA THR A 152 1.18 3.60 -10.49
C THR A 152 0.58 4.43 -11.62
N ASN A 153 -0.73 4.29 -11.93
CA ASN A 153 -1.34 4.87 -13.13
C ASN A 153 -1.06 6.37 -13.29
N SER A 154 -1.30 7.17 -12.25
CA SER A 154 -1.06 8.61 -12.32
C SER A 154 0.42 8.98 -12.52
N THR A 155 1.34 8.15 -12.04
CA THR A 155 2.78 8.36 -12.23
C THR A 155 3.18 7.99 -13.66
N GLU A 156 2.61 6.90 -14.20
CA GLU A 156 2.82 6.43 -15.57
C GLU A 156 2.32 7.42 -16.62
N ASP A 157 1.10 7.94 -16.47
CA ASP A 157 0.53 8.95 -17.36
C ASP A 157 1.44 10.18 -17.46
N MET A 158 1.90 10.69 -16.31
CA MET A 158 2.79 11.86 -16.27
C MET A 158 4.18 11.57 -16.84
N LEU A 159 4.68 10.34 -16.73
CA LEU A 159 5.94 9.91 -17.35
C LEU A 159 5.83 9.85 -18.87
N GLU A 160 4.72 9.35 -19.40
CA GLU A 160 4.44 9.33 -20.84
C GLU A 160 4.47 10.75 -21.42
N ASP A 161 3.76 11.69 -20.79
CA ASP A 161 3.77 13.10 -21.16
C ASP A 161 5.17 13.71 -21.11
N CYS A 162 5.96 13.41 -20.06
CA CYS A 162 7.34 13.88 -19.94
C CYS A 162 8.19 13.41 -21.11
N ASN A 163 8.08 12.13 -21.50
CA ASN A 163 8.83 11.56 -22.61
C ASN A 163 8.47 12.26 -23.92
N SER A 164 7.17 12.41 -24.21
CA SER A 164 6.69 13.10 -25.41
C SER A 164 7.19 14.54 -25.48
N CYS A 165 7.13 15.29 -24.37
CA CYS A 165 7.59 16.66 -24.33
C CYS A 165 9.10 16.76 -24.55
N ILE A 166 9.90 15.90 -23.91
CA ILE A 166 11.36 15.93 -24.06
C ILE A 166 11.76 15.68 -25.52
N GLU A 167 11.15 14.69 -26.18
CA GLU A 167 11.41 14.38 -27.59
C GLU A 167 11.07 15.57 -28.51
N ALA A 168 9.98 16.29 -28.24
CA ALA A 168 9.58 17.46 -29.02
C ALA A 168 10.51 18.67 -28.86
N TYR A 169 11.22 18.80 -27.73
CA TYR A 169 12.14 19.92 -27.46
C TYR A 169 13.61 19.63 -27.76
N ASP A 170 13.97 18.36 -27.98
CA ASP A 170 15.32 17.94 -28.38
C ASP A 170 15.49 17.80 -29.93
N LEU A 171 14.48 18.21 -30.71
CA LEU A 171 14.50 18.40 -32.18
C LEU A 171 14.71 19.87 -32.56
#